data_AF-A0A2E6CMY5-F1
#
_entry.id   AF-A0A2E6CMY5-F1
#
_cell.length_a   1.000
_cell.length_b   1.000
_cell.length_c   1.000
_cell.angle_alpha   90.00
_cell.angle_beta   90.00
_cell.angle_gamma   90.00
#
_symmetry.space_group_name_H-M   'P 1'
#
loop_
_entity.id
_entity.type
_entity.pdbx_description
1 polymer ?
#
loop_
_entity_poly.entity_id
_entity_poly.type
_entity_poly.pdbx_seq_one_letter_code
_entity_poly.pdbx_strand_id
1 'polypeptide(L)'
;MAFEIETKDCTAVTDAELGELEAVAAESPCDFSMGLLSKQAEEWVLLTTARENDKLRGYVFYTLERIGGTPAVVMGLASIERTNKRSTTLRSLMSEIYHRALMAFPDEDVVFGTQLINPGAFEIFSDLEDELPRPGHKVSGEERAWGTRFSKRFGVSSLAYDDRTFIALGDGSTPRIFDYESLKEDKVSKDVQDLLKAVQVENGDTLIALAWAMAERLEKLGR
;
A
#
# COMPACT_ATOMS: atom_id res chain seq x y z
N MET A 1 -23.74 5.22 -6.81
CA MET A 1 -23.37 4.16 -7.77
C MET A 1 -22.31 3.33 -7.09
N ALA A 2 -22.43 2.00 -7.17
CA ALA A 2 -21.45 1.11 -6.57
C ALA A 2 -20.20 1.07 -7.46
N PHE A 3 -19.03 1.00 -6.84
CA PHE A 3 -17.82 0.66 -7.57
C PHE A 3 -17.88 -0.82 -7.96
N GLU A 4 -17.39 -1.13 -9.15
CA GLU A 4 -17.13 -2.50 -9.58
C GLU A 4 -15.69 -2.83 -9.19
N ILE A 5 -15.53 -3.80 -8.29
CA ILE A 5 -14.23 -4.23 -7.79
C ILE A 5 -13.90 -5.60 -8.38
N GLU A 6 -12.71 -5.71 -8.97
CA GLU A 6 -12.22 -6.95 -9.57
C GLU A 6 -10.80 -7.20 -9.09
N THR A 7 -10.52 -8.43 -8.65
CA THR A 7 -9.16 -8.92 -8.40
C THR A 7 -8.82 -9.98 -9.42
N LYS A 8 -7.66 -9.82 -10.08
CA LYS A 8 -7.13 -10.81 -11.03
C LYS A 8 -5.66 -11.12 -10.75
N ASP A 9 -5.21 -12.24 -11.30
CA ASP A 9 -3.79 -12.60 -11.31
C ASP A 9 -3.02 -11.63 -12.22
N CYS A 10 -1.86 -11.16 -11.78
CA CYS A 10 -1.05 -10.23 -12.54
C CYS A 10 -0.61 -10.78 -13.92
N THR A 11 -0.51 -12.11 -14.05
CA THR A 11 -0.19 -12.75 -15.34
C THR A 11 -1.29 -12.58 -16.39
N ALA A 12 -2.50 -12.19 -15.98
CA ALA A 12 -3.62 -11.91 -16.87
C ALA A 12 -3.74 -10.43 -17.27
N VAL A 13 -2.85 -9.55 -16.76
CA VAL A 13 -2.88 -8.12 -17.07
C VAL A 13 -2.43 -7.89 -18.50
N THR A 14 -3.23 -7.14 -19.25
CA THR A 14 -2.98 -6.83 -20.66
C THR A 14 -2.31 -5.47 -20.84
N ASP A 15 -1.64 -5.27 -21.98
CA ASP A 15 -1.06 -3.96 -22.36
C ASP A 15 -2.10 -2.83 -22.34
N ALA A 16 -3.35 -3.12 -22.73
CA ALA A 16 -4.43 -2.15 -22.70
C ALA A 16 -4.76 -1.72 -21.26
N GLU A 17 -4.82 -2.68 -20.33
CA GLU A 17 -5.03 -2.39 -18.91
C GLU A 17 -3.84 -1.61 -18.33
N LEU A 18 -2.59 -1.95 -18.67
CA LEU A 18 -1.42 -1.19 -18.23
C LEU A 18 -1.48 0.29 -18.64
N GLY A 19 -1.99 0.60 -19.83
CA GLY A 19 -2.23 1.98 -20.27
C GLY A 19 -3.34 2.69 -19.46
N GLU A 20 -4.37 1.97 -19.02
CA GLU A 20 -5.39 2.52 -18.11
C GLU A 20 -4.83 2.78 -16.70
N LEU A 21 -3.98 1.88 -16.19
CA LEU A 21 -3.30 2.06 -14.90
C LEU A 21 -2.40 3.31 -14.92
N GLU A 22 -1.60 3.47 -15.99
CA GLU A 22 -0.76 4.67 -16.21
C GLU A 22 -1.63 5.95 -16.23
N ALA A 23 -2.77 5.91 -16.93
CA ALA A 23 -3.68 7.05 -17.00
C ALA A 23 -4.27 7.46 -15.64
N VAL A 24 -4.55 6.50 -14.75
CA VAL A 24 -5.00 6.79 -13.37
C VAL A 24 -3.89 7.46 -12.56
N ALA A 25 -2.64 7.05 -12.78
CA ALA A 25 -1.47 7.58 -12.11
C ALA A 25 -0.93 8.89 -12.71
N ALA A 26 -1.58 9.47 -13.72
CA ALA A 26 -1.07 10.66 -14.43
C ALA A 26 -0.86 11.89 -13.52
N GLU A 27 -1.61 11.98 -12.42
CA GLU A 27 -1.48 13.05 -11.42
C GLU A 27 -0.65 12.63 -10.20
N SER A 28 -0.04 11.44 -10.22
CA SER A 28 0.87 10.98 -9.18
C SER A 28 2.09 11.89 -9.11
N PRO A 29 2.64 12.18 -7.91
CA PRO A 29 3.95 12.80 -7.77
C PRO A 29 5.08 11.91 -8.29
N CYS A 30 4.80 10.64 -8.60
CA CYS A 30 5.74 9.67 -9.11
C CYS A 30 5.33 9.22 -10.53
N ASP A 31 6.27 9.22 -11.45
CA ASP A 31 6.03 8.85 -12.85
C ASP A 31 5.85 7.33 -13.02
N PHE A 32 4.60 6.86 -12.90
CA PHE A 32 4.24 5.46 -13.05
C PHE A 32 4.00 5.08 -14.51
N SER A 33 5.08 5.09 -15.28
CA SER A 33 5.03 4.68 -16.69
C SER A 33 4.49 3.26 -16.89
N MET A 34 3.90 3.00 -18.04
CA MET A 34 3.45 1.66 -18.47
C MET A 34 4.57 0.61 -18.30
N GLY A 35 5.81 0.97 -18.62
CA GLY A 35 6.97 0.09 -18.47
C GLY A 35 7.30 -0.25 -17.00
N LEU A 36 7.07 0.67 -16.07
CA LEU A 36 7.18 0.40 -14.63
C LEU A 36 6.05 -0.52 -14.17
N LEU A 37 4.82 -0.26 -14.61
CA LEU A 37 3.63 -1.05 -14.24
C LEU A 37 3.72 -2.49 -14.77
N SER A 38 4.27 -2.69 -15.97
CA SER A 38 4.58 -4.02 -16.50
C SER A 38 5.52 -4.81 -15.57
N LYS A 39 6.56 -4.16 -15.03
CA LYS A 39 7.46 -4.81 -14.05
C LYS A 39 6.74 -5.11 -12.74
N GLN A 40 5.82 -4.24 -12.30
CA GLN A 40 5.00 -4.51 -11.13
C GLN A 40 4.10 -5.74 -11.35
N ALA A 41 3.53 -5.92 -12.54
CA ALA A 41 2.79 -7.15 -12.87
C ALA A 41 3.67 -8.42 -12.82
N GLU A 42 4.98 -8.32 -13.02
CA GLU A 42 5.91 -9.44 -12.86
C GLU A 42 6.33 -9.68 -11.39
N GLU A 43 6.37 -8.64 -10.57
CA GLU A 43 6.82 -8.68 -9.17
C GLU A 43 5.72 -9.08 -8.16
N TRP A 44 4.45 -8.86 -8.52
CA TRP A 44 3.28 -9.08 -7.66
C TRP A 44 2.37 -10.17 -8.22
N VAL A 45 1.55 -10.77 -7.35
CA VAL A 45 0.67 -11.89 -7.74
C VAL A 45 -0.73 -11.41 -8.12
N LEU A 46 -1.26 -10.41 -7.41
CA LEU A 46 -2.63 -9.94 -7.56
C LEU A 46 -2.67 -8.46 -7.93
N LEU A 47 -3.64 -8.11 -8.76
CA LEU A 47 -4.07 -6.75 -9.06
C LEU A 47 -5.55 -6.61 -8.71
N THR A 48 -5.87 -5.75 -7.74
CA THR A 48 -7.25 -5.32 -7.50
C THR A 48 -7.48 -3.97 -8.15
N THR A 49 -8.60 -3.84 -8.87
CA THR A 49 -9.01 -2.61 -9.55
C THR A 49 -10.39 -2.15 -9.09
N ALA A 50 -10.62 -0.84 -9.08
CA ALA A 50 -11.90 -0.24 -8.80
C ALA A 50 -12.37 0.59 -9.99
N ARG A 51 -13.52 0.23 -10.56
CA ARG A 51 -14.15 0.94 -11.69
C ARG A 51 -15.45 1.60 -11.27
N GLU A 52 -15.75 2.74 -11.88
CA GLU A 52 -17.04 3.41 -11.78
C GLU A 52 -17.52 3.79 -13.19
N ASN A 53 -18.61 3.19 -13.66
CA ASN A 53 -19.13 3.32 -15.02
C ASN A 53 -18.03 3.00 -16.06
N ASP A 54 -17.45 1.79 -15.96
CA ASP A 54 -16.33 1.27 -16.77
C ASP A 54 -15.00 2.03 -16.67
N LYS A 55 -14.99 3.25 -16.13
CA LYS A 55 -13.78 4.03 -15.93
C LYS A 55 -13.02 3.53 -14.70
N LEU A 56 -11.76 3.17 -14.88
CA LEU A 56 -10.83 2.85 -13.78
C LEU A 56 -10.59 4.08 -12.89
N ARG A 57 -10.70 3.89 -11.58
CA ARG A 57 -10.57 4.94 -10.55
C ARG A 57 -9.42 4.69 -9.58
N GLY A 58 -8.95 3.46 -9.48
CA GLY A 58 -7.83 3.11 -8.65
C GLY A 58 -7.48 1.63 -8.75
N TYR A 59 -6.27 1.30 -8.32
CA TYR A 59 -5.75 -0.06 -8.37
C TYR A 59 -4.68 -0.29 -7.31
N VAL A 60 -4.43 -1.55 -6.95
CA VAL A 60 -3.39 -1.98 -6.01
C VAL A 60 -2.76 -3.28 -6.51
N PHE A 61 -1.45 -3.29 -6.69
CA PHE A 61 -0.67 -4.53 -6.83
C PHE A 61 -0.31 -5.06 -5.45
N TYR A 62 -0.50 -6.37 -5.21
CA TYR A 62 -0.20 -6.96 -3.92
C TYR A 62 0.01 -8.48 -3.99
N THR A 63 0.57 -9.02 -2.91
CA THR A 63 0.71 -10.46 -2.71
C THR A 63 0.20 -10.85 -1.33
N LEU A 64 -0.51 -11.97 -1.26
CA LEU A 64 -0.85 -12.66 -0.02
C LEU A 64 0.20 -13.75 0.20
N GLU A 65 0.97 -13.64 1.29
CA GLU A 65 2.07 -14.58 1.57
C GLU A 65 2.28 -14.78 3.07
N ARG A 66 3.19 -15.67 3.45
CA ARG A 66 3.65 -15.80 4.84
C ARG A 66 5.09 -15.32 4.96
N ILE A 67 5.30 -14.32 5.81
CA ILE A 67 6.63 -13.78 6.09
C ILE A 67 7.09 -14.33 7.44
N GLY A 68 8.03 -15.26 7.42
CA GLY A 68 8.50 -15.92 8.65
C GLY A 68 7.40 -16.75 9.36
N GLY A 69 6.41 -17.22 8.60
CA GLY A 69 5.28 -18.04 9.09
C GLY A 69 4.00 -17.26 9.39
N THR A 70 4.10 -15.96 9.68
CA THR A 70 2.93 -15.11 9.92
C THR A 70 2.31 -14.65 8.59
N PRO A 71 0.97 -14.71 8.45
CA PRO A 71 0.26 -14.15 7.30
C PRO A 71 0.56 -12.67 7.06
N ALA A 72 0.73 -12.31 5.79
CA ALA A 72 0.99 -10.95 5.38
C ALA A 72 0.27 -10.61 4.06
N VAL A 73 -0.23 -9.38 4.00
CA VAL A 73 -0.62 -8.70 2.78
C VAL A 73 0.44 -7.65 2.47
N VAL A 74 1.19 -7.88 1.40
CA VAL A 74 2.24 -6.97 0.98
C VAL A 74 1.71 -6.17 -0.21
N MET A 75 1.40 -4.90 0.02
CA MET A 75 0.85 -3.99 -0.98
C MET A 75 1.98 -3.19 -1.62
N GLY A 76 2.20 -3.43 -2.90
CA GLY A 76 3.18 -2.75 -3.73
C GLY A 76 2.66 -1.43 -4.27
N LEU A 77 2.95 -1.17 -5.54
CA LEU A 77 2.50 0.03 -6.23
C LEU A 77 0.96 0.07 -6.29
N ALA A 78 0.38 1.20 -5.89
CA ALA A 78 -1.03 1.50 -6.05
C ALA A 78 -1.18 2.95 -6.53
N SER A 79 -2.31 3.26 -7.17
CA SER A 79 -2.70 4.65 -7.40
C SER A 79 -4.21 4.79 -7.38
N ILE A 80 -4.69 5.92 -6.85
CA ILE A 80 -6.10 6.28 -6.81
C ILE A 80 -6.26 7.69 -7.43
N GLU A 81 -7.17 7.79 -8.39
CA GLU A 81 -7.47 9.05 -9.09
C GLU A 81 -7.89 10.14 -8.07
N ARG A 82 -7.31 11.34 -8.16
CA ARG A 82 -7.49 12.46 -7.22
C ARG A 82 -8.83 13.17 -7.40
N THR A 83 -9.91 12.44 -7.21
CA THR A 83 -11.28 12.95 -7.25
C THR A 83 -11.85 13.14 -5.85
N ASN A 84 -13.03 13.78 -5.75
CA ASN A 84 -13.80 13.83 -4.51
C ASN A 84 -14.36 12.46 -4.06
N LYS A 85 -14.16 11.38 -4.84
CA LYS A 85 -14.54 10.01 -4.49
C LYS A 85 -13.38 9.14 -4.03
N ARG A 86 -12.14 9.66 -4.03
CA ARG A 86 -10.92 8.88 -3.73
C ARG A 86 -10.98 8.08 -2.42
N SER A 87 -11.55 8.64 -1.35
CA SER A 87 -11.72 7.90 -0.09
C SER A 87 -12.71 6.72 -0.21
N THR A 88 -13.73 6.84 -1.07
CA THR A 88 -14.65 5.73 -1.35
C THR A 88 -13.99 4.68 -2.25
N THR A 89 -13.18 5.11 -3.23
CA THR A 89 -12.36 4.19 -4.03
C THR A 89 -11.41 3.40 -3.13
N LEU A 90 -10.68 4.07 -2.24
CA LEU A 90 -9.77 3.44 -1.27
C LEU A 90 -10.49 2.38 -0.44
N ARG A 91 -11.62 2.73 0.20
CA ARG A 91 -12.39 1.77 1.01
C ARG A 91 -12.87 0.57 0.20
N SER A 92 -13.24 0.77 -1.05
CA SER A 92 -13.73 -0.32 -1.91
C SER A 92 -12.59 -1.27 -2.31
N LEU A 93 -11.40 -0.73 -2.63
CA LEU A 93 -10.19 -1.52 -2.87
C LEU A 93 -9.78 -2.31 -1.63
N MET A 94 -9.69 -1.64 -0.47
CA MET A 94 -9.30 -2.28 0.79
C MET A 94 -10.30 -3.34 1.24
N SER A 95 -11.61 -3.12 1.05
CA SER A 95 -12.64 -4.11 1.36
C SER A 95 -12.44 -5.43 0.60
N GLU A 96 -12.09 -5.36 -0.68
CA GLU A 96 -11.77 -6.55 -1.47
C GLU A 96 -10.45 -7.19 -1.00
N ILE A 97 -9.42 -6.40 -0.69
CA ILE A 97 -8.16 -6.94 -0.17
C ILE A 97 -8.39 -7.64 1.19
N TYR A 98 -9.22 -7.10 2.07
CA TYR A 98 -9.61 -7.75 3.33
C TYR A 98 -10.38 -9.05 3.08
N HIS A 99 -11.30 -9.06 2.11
CA HIS A 99 -12.00 -10.27 1.72
C HIS A 99 -11.02 -11.35 1.24
N ARG A 100 -10.07 -10.99 0.37
CA ARG A 100 -9.04 -11.92 -0.14
C ARG A 100 -8.12 -12.42 0.97
N ALA A 101 -7.72 -11.55 1.89
CA ALA A 101 -6.92 -11.92 3.06
C ALA A 101 -7.68 -12.89 3.97
N LEU A 102 -8.96 -12.62 4.26
CA LEU A 102 -9.82 -13.52 5.05
C LEU A 102 -9.96 -14.91 4.41
N MET A 103 -10.12 -14.96 3.09
CA MET A 103 -10.21 -16.24 2.37
C MET A 103 -8.89 -17.03 2.38
N ALA A 104 -7.75 -16.34 2.36
CA ALA A 104 -6.44 -16.98 2.38
C ALA A 104 -5.97 -17.37 3.78
N PHE A 105 -6.34 -16.58 4.79
CA PHE A 105 -5.88 -16.69 6.17
C PHE A 105 -7.07 -16.61 7.15
N PRO A 106 -8.00 -17.58 7.12
CA PRO A 106 -9.14 -17.58 8.02
C PRO A 106 -8.67 -17.73 9.47
N ASP A 107 -9.28 -16.99 10.38
CA ASP A 107 -9.03 -17.04 11.82
C ASP A 107 -7.58 -16.70 12.26
N GLU A 108 -6.82 -15.99 11.42
CA GLU A 108 -5.45 -15.57 11.72
C GLU A 108 -5.29 -14.05 11.76
N ASP A 109 -4.34 -13.58 12.57
CA ASP A 109 -3.88 -12.19 12.52
C ASP A 109 -3.00 -11.98 11.28
N VAL A 110 -3.24 -10.91 10.53
CA VAL A 110 -2.57 -10.64 9.25
C VAL A 110 -1.88 -9.28 9.27
N VAL A 111 -0.59 -9.25 8.91
CA VAL A 111 0.17 -8.00 8.79
C VAL A 111 -0.02 -7.40 7.41
N PHE A 112 -0.44 -6.14 7.35
CA PHE A 112 -0.50 -5.36 6.12
C PHE A 112 0.70 -4.44 6.06
N GLY A 113 1.30 -4.28 4.89
CA GLY A 113 2.40 -3.34 4.72
C GLY A 113 2.51 -2.76 3.33
N THR A 114 3.04 -1.54 3.25
CA THR A 114 3.27 -0.79 2.01
C THR A 114 4.36 0.28 2.17
N GLN A 115 4.61 1.04 1.10
CA GLN A 115 5.51 2.19 1.08
C GLN A 115 4.73 3.48 0.86
N LEU A 116 5.00 4.52 1.65
CA LEU A 116 4.30 5.80 1.64
C LEU A 116 5.26 6.97 1.43
N ILE A 117 4.79 8.03 0.78
CA ILE A 117 5.47 9.33 0.71
C ILE A 117 4.58 10.51 1.14
N ASN A 118 3.29 10.24 1.37
CA ASN A 118 2.32 11.23 1.82
C ASN A 118 1.80 10.85 3.22
N PRO A 119 1.86 11.76 4.22
CA PRO A 119 1.24 11.56 5.52
C PRO A 119 -0.25 11.17 5.47
N GLY A 120 -1.04 11.75 4.55
CA GLY A 120 -2.46 11.41 4.41
C GLY A 120 -2.72 9.96 3.99
N ALA A 121 -1.71 9.27 3.45
CA ALA A 121 -1.82 7.89 3.02
C ALA A 121 -1.96 6.89 4.18
N PHE A 122 -1.67 7.27 5.42
CA PHE A 122 -1.99 6.44 6.59
C PHE A 122 -3.50 6.11 6.72
N GLU A 123 -4.39 6.81 6.00
CA GLU A 123 -5.81 6.46 5.91
C GLU A 123 -6.05 5.02 5.40
N ILE A 124 -5.11 4.42 4.65
CA ILE A 124 -5.14 3.02 4.21
C ILE A 124 -5.29 2.05 5.41
N PHE A 125 -4.77 2.44 6.59
CA PHE A 125 -4.80 1.64 7.81
C PHE A 125 -5.91 2.04 8.78
N SER A 126 -6.88 2.87 8.36
CA SER A 126 -7.94 3.38 9.26
C SER A 126 -8.83 2.31 9.90
N ASP A 127 -8.90 1.12 9.30
CA ASP A 127 -9.64 -0.04 9.80
C ASP A 127 -8.75 -1.10 10.48
N LEU A 128 -7.45 -0.85 10.54
CA LEU A 128 -6.42 -1.73 11.10
C LEU A 128 -5.94 -1.20 12.45
N GLU A 129 -5.17 -2.03 13.14
CA GLU A 129 -4.64 -1.74 14.46
C GLU A 129 -3.12 -1.75 14.44
N ASP A 130 -2.55 -1.12 15.46
CA ASP A 130 -1.13 -1.07 15.71
C ASP A 130 -0.26 -0.65 14.52
N GLU A 131 -0.62 0.47 13.89
CA GLU A 131 0.14 1.02 12.79
C GLU A 131 1.57 1.38 13.20
N LEU A 132 2.50 1.19 12.27
CA LEU A 132 3.92 1.50 12.38
C LEU A 132 4.39 2.23 11.12
N PRO A 133 5.28 3.24 11.26
CA PRO A 133 5.67 3.87 12.53
C PRO A 133 4.50 4.66 13.14
N ARG A 134 4.45 4.71 14.47
CA ARG A 134 3.43 5.44 15.25
C ARG A 134 4.05 6.62 15.99
N PRO A 135 3.47 7.82 15.95
CA PRO A 135 4.06 8.94 16.65
C PRO A 135 4.09 8.72 18.17
N GLY A 136 5.21 9.10 18.80
CA GLY A 136 5.42 8.95 20.24
C GLY A 136 5.62 7.51 20.74
N HIS A 137 5.56 6.51 19.86
CA HIS A 137 5.77 5.11 20.21
C HIS A 137 7.24 4.73 20.16
N LYS A 138 7.69 3.97 21.18
CA LYS A 138 9.04 3.41 21.19
C LYS A 138 9.00 2.02 20.59
N VAL A 139 9.48 1.94 19.35
CA VAL A 139 9.48 0.71 18.55
C VAL A 139 10.27 -0.41 19.25
N SER A 140 9.63 -1.56 19.41
CA SER A 140 10.16 -2.78 19.99
C SER A 140 11.10 -3.54 19.03
N GLY A 141 11.83 -4.54 19.53
CA GLY A 141 12.69 -5.38 18.68
C GLY A 141 11.91 -6.18 17.62
N GLU A 142 10.69 -6.60 17.93
CA GLU A 142 9.83 -7.35 17.02
C GLU A 142 9.27 -6.48 15.90
N GLU A 143 8.82 -5.27 16.24
CA GLU A 143 8.32 -4.29 15.28
C GLU A 143 9.43 -3.87 14.29
N ARG A 144 10.66 -3.70 14.78
CA ARG A 144 11.85 -3.45 13.92
C ARG A 144 12.14 -4.63 12.99
N ALA A 145 11.99 -5.86 13.49
CA ALA A 145 12.17 -7.06 12.69
C ALA A 145 11.10 -7.16 11.58
N TRP A 146 9.87 -6.76 11.87
CA TRP A 146 8.80 -6.64 10.88
C TRP A 146 9.11 -5.63 9.80
N GLY A 147 9.50 -4.41 10.18
CA GLY A 147 9.97 -3.40 9.24
C GLY A 147 11.09 -3.90 8.31
N THR A 148 12.07 -4.62 8.87
CA THR A 148 13.18 -5.23 8.11
C THR A 148 12.72 -6.34 7.15
N ARG A 149 11.67 -7.09 7.51
CA ARG A 149 11.14 -8.14 6.63
C ARG A 149 10.38 -7.54 5.45
N PHE A 150 9.55 -6.54 5.70
CA PHE A 150 8.83 -5.83 4.65
C PHE A 150 9.77 -5.04 3.73
N SER A 151 10.81 -4.40 4.27
CA SER A 151 11.80 -3.70 3.44
C SER A 151 12.45 -4.63 2.42
N LYS A 152 12.87 -5.82 2.86
CA LYS A 152 13.38 -6.85 1.95
C LYS A 152 12.35 -7.28 0.91
N ARG A 153 11.08 -7.43 1.30
CA ARG A 153 10.02 -7.84 0.36
C ARG A 153 9.69 -6.78 -0.67
N PHE A 154 9.86 -5.50 -0.33
CA PHE A 154 9.79 -4.37 -1.25
C PHE A 154 11.05 -4.16 -2.09
N GLY A 155 12.04 -5.05 -1.97
CA GLY A 155 13.30 -4.94 -2.72
C GLY A 155 14.28 -3.91 -2.17
N VAL A 156 14.05 -3.39 -0.96
CA VAL A 156 14.96 -2.44 -0.30
C VAL A 156 16.13 -3.19 0.32
N SER A 157 17.35 -2.73 0.01
CA SER A 157 18.58 -3.25 0.60
C SER A 157 18.58 -3.05 2.11
N SER A 158 19.11 -4.02 2.87
CA SER A 158 19.27 -3.88 4.33
C SER A 158 20.18 -2.74 4.75
N LEU A 159 21.05 -2.24 3.86
CA LEU A 159 21.90 -1.07 4.11
C LEU A 159 21.16 0.25 3.85
N ALA A 160 20.02 0.19 3.16
CA ALA A 160 19.21 1.33 2.76
C ALA A 160 17.92 1.43 3.60
N TYR A 161 17.85 0.78 4.76
CA TYR A 161 16.67 0.79 5.62
C TYR A 161 17.04 1.10 7.07
N ASP A 162 16.42 2.13 7.64
CA ASP A 162 16.51 2.44 9.06
C ASP A 162 15.31 1.85 9.79
N ASP A 163 15.55 0.79 10.55
CA ASP A 163 14.51 0.06 11.29
C ASP A 163 13.93 0.85 12.48
N ARG A 164 14.51 1.99 12.88
CA ARG A 164 13.95 2.83 13.96
C ARG A 164 12.98 3.87 13.44
N THR A 165 13.28 4.44 12.28
CA THR A 165 12.47 5.48 11.64
C THR A 165 11.55 4.92 10.56
N PHE A 166 11.76 3.67 10.15
CA PHE A 166 11.08 2.97 9.06
C PHE A 166 11.30 3.62 7.68
N ILE A 167 12.33 4.46 7.56
CA ILE A 167 12.67 5.09 6.29
C ILE A 167 13.52 4.13 5.47
N ALA A 168 13.09 3.91 4.23
CA ALA A 168 13.86 3.27 3.18
C ALA A 168 14.47 4.36 2.29
N LEU A 169 15.79 4.35 2.13
CA LEU A 169 16.52 5.22 1.22
C LEU A 169 16.35 4.71 -0.20
N GLY A 170 16.03 5.63 -1.11
CA GLY A 170 15.94 5.33 -2.53
C GLY A 170 17.31 5.18 -3.18
N ASP A 171 17.30 4.60 -4.38
CA ASP A 171 18.45 4.49 -5.27
C ASP A 171 18.37 5.46 -6.46
N GLY A 172 17.48 6.46 -6.37
CA GLY A 172 17.15 7.39 -7.45
C GLY A 172 16.11 6.87 -8.45
N SER A 173 15.61 5.64 -8.29
CA SER A 173 14.51 5.13 -9.12
C SER A 173 13.14 5.56 -8.59
N THR A 174 12.12 5.54 -9.46
CA THR A 174 10.74 5.92 -9.10
C THR A 174 10.22 5.08 -7.94
N PRO A 175 9.81 5.66 -6.79
CA PRO A 175 9.40 4.88 -5.63
C PRO A 175 8.08 4.11 -5.91
N ARG A 176 7.98 2.85 -5.46
CA ARG A 176 6.81 1.97 -5.67
C ARG A 176 5.90 2.04 -4.46
N ILE A 177 5.12 3.10 -4.42
CA ILE A 177 4.32 3.51 -3.25
C ILE A 177 2.85 3.16 -3.42
N PHE A 178 2.12 3.18 -2.31
CA PHE A 178 0.69 3.35 -2.35
C PHE A 178 0.35 4.83 -2.55
N ASP A 179 0.13 5.24 -3.80
CA ASP A 179 -0.20 6.63 -4.15
C ASP A 179 -1.65 6.95 -3.80
N TYR A 180 -1.84 7.54 -2.62
CA TYR A 180 -3.12 8.06 -2.15
C TYR A 180 -2.95 9.42 -1.47
N GLU A 181 -3.89 10.32 -1.75
CA GLU A 181 -4.01 11.63 -1.13
C GLU A 181 -5.36 11.71 -0.40
N SER A 182 -5.34 12.00 0.90
CA SER A 182 -6.57 12.07 1.69
C SER A 182 -7.41 13.27 1.26
N LEU A 183 -8.73 13.21 1.39
CA LEU A 183 -9.59 14.40 1.31
C LEU A 183 -9.47 15.29 2.55
N LYS A 184 -8.71 14.86 3.56
CA LYS A 184 -8.58 15.49 4.87
C LYS A 184 -7.11 15.79 5.19
N GLU A 185 -6.29 16.14 4.18
CA GLU A 185 -4.86 16.47 4.38
C GLU A 185 -4.67 17.57 5.45
N ASP A 186 -5.61 18.53 5.52
CA ASP A 186 -5.64 19.60 6.52
C ASP A 186 -5.85 19.10 7.96
N LYS A 187 -6.33 17.86 8.13
CA LYS A 187 -6.60 17.22 9.42
C LYS A 187 -5.54 16.21 9.82
N VAL A 188 -4.57 15.93 8.96
CA VAL A 188 -3.45 15.05 9.31
C VAL A 188 -2.65 15.72 10.42
N SER A 189 -2.50 15.04 11.55
CA SER A 189 -1.80 15.61 12.70
C SER A 189 -0.34 15.93 12.37
N LYS A 190 0.21 16.96 13.01
CA LYS A 190 1.61 17.32 12.84
C LYS A 190 2.55 16.16 13.16
N ASP A 191 2.22 15.35 14.15
CA ASP A 191 3.06 14.23 14.55
C ASP A 191 3.15 13.14 13.48
N VAL A 192 2.07 12.92 12.70
CA VAL A 192 2.08 12.03 11.53
C VAL A 192 2.83 12.66 10.36
N GLN A 193 2.67 13.96 10.12
CA GLN A 193 3.47 14.69 9.11
C GLN A 193 4.97 14.61 9.43
N ASP A 194 5.33 14.66 10.71
CA ASP A 194 6.71 14.64 11.18
C ASP A 194 7.41 13.29 10.92
N LEU A 195 6.67 12.19 10.78
CA LEU A 195 7.21 10.88 10.39
C LEU A 195 7.84 10.90 8.99
N LEU A 196 7.30 11.72 8.07
CA LEU A 196 7.76 11.78 6.69
C LEU A 196 8.70 12.95 6.40
N LYS A 197 8.99 13.83 7.38
CA LYS A 197 9.88 14.99 7.17
C LYS A 197 11.27 14.65 6.64
N ALA A 198 11.78 13.46 6.98
CA ALA A 198 13.10 12.99 6.57
C ALA A 198 13.08 12.20 5.26
N VAL A 199 11.90 11.93 4.69
CA VAL A 199 11.74 11.23 3.41
C VAL A 199 12.03 12.19 2.26
N GLN A 200 13.09 11.95 1.50
CA GLN A 200 13.44 12.73 0.31
C GLN A 200 12.90 12.06 -0.95
N VAL A 201 11.67 12.41 -1.33
CA VAL A 201 10.95 11.78 -2.45
C VAL A 201 11.74 11.87 -3.77
N GLU A 202 12.48 12.96 -3.99
CA GLU A 202 13.32 13.15 -5.19
C GLU A 202 14.46 12.11 -5.29
N ASN A 203 14.91 11.56 -4.16
CA ASN A 203 15.90 10.48 -4.13
C ASN A 203 15.27 9.08 -4.26
N GLY A 204 13.94 9.01 -4.28
CA GLY A 204 13.18 7.76 -4.22
C GLY A 204 12.99 7.22 -2.80
N ASP A 205 13.24 8.02 -1.75
CA ASP A 205 13.02 7.59 -0.38
C ASP A 205 11.53 7.33 -0.11
N THR A 206 11.24 6.35 0.75
CA THR A 206 9.89 6.02 1.19
C THR A 206 9.84 5.75 2.68
N LEU A 207 8.65 5.88 3.26
CA LEU A 207 8.35 5.36 4.58
C LEU A 207 7.70 3.98 4.44
N ILE A 208 8.29 2.95 5.04
CA ILE A 208 7.65 1.63 5.12
C ILE A 208 6.64 1.67 6.26
N ALA A 209 5.38 1.47 5.92
CA ALA A 209 4.29 1.53 6.87
C ALA A 209 3.62 0.16 6.99
N LEU A 210 3.33 -0.27 8.21
CA LEU A 210 2.74 -1.56 8.54
C LEU A 210 1.54 -1.37 9.47
N ALA A 211 0.59 -2.31 9.47
CA ALA A 211 -0.50 -2.39 10.44
C ALA A 211 -1.04 -3.82 10.53
N TRP A 212 -1.88 -4.10 11.51
CA TRP A 212 -2.42 -5.43 11.80
C TRP A 212 -3.93 -5.49 11.60
N ALA A 213 -4.37 -6.51 10.87
CA ALA A 213 -5.75 -6.96 10.92
C ALA A 213 -5.82 -8.14 11.89
N MET A 214 -6.32 -7.90 13.11
CA MET A 214 -6.59 -8.98 14.06
C MET A 214 -7.66 -9.92 13.50
N ALA A 215 -7.61 -11.23 13.80
CA ALA A 215 -8.51 -12.23 13.22
C ALA A 215 -10.01 -11.83 13.28
N GLU A 216 -10.48 -11.40 14.46
CA GLU A 216 -11.88 -10.95 14.65
C GLU A 216 -12.22 -9.67 13.87
N ARG A 217 -11.23 -8.80 13.67
CA ARG A 217 -11.39 -7.57 12.89
C ARG A 217 -11.42 -7.91 11.40
N LEU A 218 -10.52 -8.78 10.93
CA LEU A 218 -10.46 -9.24 9.56
C LEU A 218 -11.75 -9.96 9.15
N GLU A 219 -12.32 -10.79 10.04
CA GLU A 219 -13.60 -11.43 9.81
C GLU A 219 -14.73 -10.42 9.57
N LYS A 220 -14.74 -9.28 10.26
CA LYS A 220 -15.74 -8.22 10.06
C LYS A 220 -15.49 -7.41 8.79
N LEU A 221 -14.23 -7.18 8.44
CA LEU A 221 -13.82 -6.37 7.29
C LEU A 221 -13.93 -7.11 5.97
N GLY A 222 -13.67 -8.42 5.95
CA GLY A 222 -13.65 -9.24 4.75
C GLY A 222 -14.97 -9.95 4.42
N ARG A 223 -16.04 -9.66 5.17
CA ARG A 223 -17.39 -10.22 4.95
C ARG A 223 -18.25 -9.36 4.03
#